data_AF-A0A4P8XS57-F1
#
_entry.id   AF-A0A4P8XS57-F1
#
_cell.length_a   1.000
_cell.length_b   1.000
_cell.length_c   1.000
_cell.angle_alpha   90.00
_cell.angle_beta   90.00
_cell.angle_gamma   90.00
#
_symmetry.space_group_name_H-M   'P 1'
#
loop_
_entity.id
_entity.type
_entity.pdbx_description
1 polymer ?
#
loop_
_entity_poly.entity_id
_entity_poly.type
_entity_poly.pdbx_seq_one_letter_code
_entity_poly.pdbx_strand_id
1 'polypeptide(L)'
;MIEGLFVYNIDKVTFQLKEEIDIIWLQDLGYVFKVFDQQDSGNICFGVEKDGQKKFVKYAGARPVEYQGDPAEAVSRLKAAIPIYDELKHTV
;
A
#
# COMPACT_ATOMS: atom_id res chain seq x y z
N MET A 1 2.05 -14.87 18.12
CA MET A 1 3.05 -13.91 17.60
C MET A 1 3.53 -14.45 16.27
N ILE A 2 3.51 -13.64 15.21
CA ILE A 2 4.15 -14.02 13.95
C ILE A 2 5.64 -13.73 14.14
N GLU A 3 6.49 -14.76 14.21
CA GLU A 3 7.94 -14.58 14.19
C GLU A 3 8.36 -14.16 12.77
N GLY A 4 9.33 -13.25 12.65
CA GLY A 4 9.92 -12.86 11.35
C GLY A 4 9.28 -11.69 10.61
N LEU A 5 8.61 -10.76 11.30
CA LEU A 5 8.14 -9.52 10.66
C LEU A 5 9.28 -8.52 10.41
N PHE A 6 9.23 -7.85 9.27
CA PHE A 6 10.15 -6.78 8.89
C PHE A 6 9.52 -5.43 9.26
N VAL A 7 10.27 -4.61 10.02
CA VAL A 7 9.83 -3.28 10.44
C VAL A 7 10.41 -2.24 9.49
N TYR A 8 9.55 -1.39 8.96
CA TYR A 8 9.93 -0.31 8.06
C TYR A 8 9.69 1.03 8.70
N ASN A 9 10.60 1.97 8.44
CA ASN A 9 10.45 3.37 8.81
C ASN A 9 10.71 4.21 7.57
N ILE A 10 9.74 5.03 7.20
CA ILE A 10 9.84 5.97 6.07
C ILE A 10 9.09 7.23 6.43
N ASP A 11 9.78 8.36 6.36
CA ASP A 11 9.23 9.68 6.70
C ASP A 11 8.51 9.69 8.07
N LYS A 12 7.18 9.83 8.10
CA LYS A 12 6.40 9.90 9.34
C LYS A 12 5.83 8.55 9.80
N VAL A 13 6.02 7.48 9.02
CA VAL A 13 5.28 6.23 9.22
C VAL A 13 6.21 5.08 9.57
N THR A 14 5.69 4.21 10.43
CA THR A 14 6.27 2.92 10.79
C THR A 14 5.22 1.85 10.53
N PHE A 15 5.61 0.75 9.89
CA PHE A 15 4.72 -0.38 9.60
C PHE A 15 5.50 -1.69 9.52
N GLN A 16 4.78 -2.81 9.45
CA GLN A 16 5.35 -4.14 9.42
C GLN A 16 4.85 -4.93 8.21
N LEU A 17 5.71 -5.77 7.63
CA LEU A 17 5.36 -6.73 6.58
C LEU A 17 5.92 -8.11 6.89
N LYS A 18 5.36 -9.15 6.25
CA LYS A 18 5.80 -10.54 6.41
C LYS A 18 7.04 -10.87 5.57
N GLU A 19 7.39 -10.04 4.60
CA GLU A 19 8.54 -10.24 3.72
C GLU A 19 9.35 -8.93 3.57
N GLU A 20 10.64 -9.09 3.28
CA GLU A 20 11.53 -7.99 2.95
C GLU A 20 11.24 -7.49 1.53
N ILE A 21 11.05 -6.18 1.39
CA ILE A 21 10.80 -5.51 0.12
C ILE A 21 11.51 -4.16 0.09
N ASP A 22 11.81 -3.68 -1.11
CA ASP A 22 12.26 -2.30 -1.29
C ASP A 22 11.05 -1.34 -1.24
N ILE A 23 11.09 -0.38 -0.32
CA ILE A 23 10.06 0.65 -0.14
C ILE A 23 10.54 2.05 -0.47
N ILE A 24 11.82 2.22 -0.86
CA ILE A 24 12.42 3.56 -1.08
C ILE A 24 11.73 4.30 -2.24
N TRP A 25 11.21 3.55 -3.22
CA TRP A 25 10.46 4.06 -4.36
C TRP A 25 9.24 4.91 -3.96
N LEU A 26 8.70 4.75 -2.75
CA LEU A 26 7.60 5.60 -2.26
C LEU A 26 8.03 7.07 -2.14
N GLN A 27 9.30 7.34 -1.83
CA GLN A 27 9.82 8.70 -1.71
C GLN A 27 9.85 9.42 -3.06
N ASP A 28 9.96 8.69 -4.17
CA ASP A 28 9.84 9.27 -5.52
C ASP A 28 8.44 9.85 -5.76
N LEU A 29 7.42 9.27 -5.12
CA LEU A 29 6.04 9.73 -5.17
C LEU A 29 5.76 10.91 -4.24
N GLY A 30 6.58 11.15 -3.20
CA GLY A 30 6.47 12.26 -2.25
C GLY A 30 6.73 11.86 -0.79
N TYR A 31 6.43 12.79 0.12
CA TYR A 31 6.54 12.59 1.56
C TYR A 31 5.41 11.68 2.08
N VAL A 32 5.78 10.55 2.69
CA VAL A 32 4.85 9.56 3.24
C VAL A 32 4.39 9.99 4.64
N PHE A 33 3.14 10.44 4.75
CA PHE A 33 2.61 11.00 6.01
C PHE A 33 1.64 10.07 6.75
N LYS A 34 1.14 9.01 6.08
CA LYS A 34 0.17 8.07 6.64
C LYS A 34 0.33 6.67 6.03
N VAL A 35 0.16 5.65 6.86
CA VAL A 35 0.08 4.25 6.44
C VAL A 35 -1.24 3.64 6.90
N PHE A 36 -1.74 2.69 6.11
CA PHE A 36 -2.88 1.83 6.39
C PHE A 36 -2.43 0.37 6.14
N ASP A 37 -1.95 -0.28 7.20
CA ASP A 37 -1.24 -1.56 7.19
C ASP A 37 -2.06 -2.73 7.76
N GLN A 38 -3.15 -2.43 8.48
CA GLN A 38 -4.10 -3.42 9.02
C GLN A 38 -5.23 -3.71 8.02
N GLN A 39 -4.89 -4.10 6.80
CA GLN A 39 -5.87 -4.38 5.74
C GLN A 39 -5.79 -5.85 5.32
N ASP A 40 -6.94 -6.49 5.17
CA ASP A 40 -7.12 -7.89 4.76
C ASP A 40 -7.21 -8.09 3.24
N SER A 41 -7.29 -7.00 2.46
CA SER A 41 -7.40 -7.05 1.00
C SER A 41 -6.13 -7.52 0.28
N GLY A 42 -5.00 -7.57 1.00
CA GLY A 42 -3.66 -7.82 0.44
C GLY A 42 -2.95 -6.57 -0.09
N ASN A 43 -3.49 -5.39 0.20
CA ASN A 43 -2.83 -4.10 -0.05
C ASN A 43 -2.31 -3.52 1.25
N ILE A 44 -1.11 -2.95 1.22
CA ILE A 44 -0.74 -1.88 2.14
C ILE A 44 -0.97 -0.55 1.43
N CYS A 45 -1.51 0.44 2.14
CA CYS A 45 -1.82 1.73 1.53
C CYS A 45 -1.12 2.90 2.24
N PHE A 46 -0.85 3.95 1.49
CA PHE A 46 -0.13 5.12 1.96
C PHE A 46 -0.82 6.42 1.58
N GLY A 47 -0.79 7.38 2.48
CA GLY A 47 -0.98 8.80 2.15
C GLY A 47 0.37 9.40 1.82
N VAL A 48 0.50 9.92 0.60
CA VAL A 48 1.73 10.54 0.08
C VAL A 48 1.44 11.96 -0.36
N GLU A 49 2.30 12.91 0.01
CA GLU A 49 2.18 14.32 -0.38
C GLU A 49 3.37 14.76 -1.24
N LYS A 50 3.10 15.37 -2.40
CA LYS A 50 4.11 15.98 -3.25
C LYS A 50 3.58 17.30 -3.81
N ASP A 51 4.34 18.37 -3.65
CA ASP A 51 4.01 19.72 -4.14
C ASP A 51 2.60 20.19 -3.69
N GLY A 52 2.25 19.92 -2.43
CA GLY A 52 0.94 20.26 -1.85
C GLY A 52 -0.23 19.36 -2.31
N GLN A 53 0.00 18.41 -3.21
CA GLN A 53 -1.01 17.44 -3.64
C GLN A 53 -0.89 16.15 -2.85
N LYS A 54 -1.99 15.75 -2.20
CA LYS A 54 -2.10 14.47 -1.49
C LYS A 54 -2.65 13.38 -2.40
N LYS A 55 -1.99 12.23 -2.41
CA LYS A 55 -2.36 11.02 -3.15
C LYS A 55 -2.55 9.86 -2.18
N PHE A 56 -3.48 8.97 -2.54
CA PHE A 56 -3.65 7.69 -1.87
C PHE A 56 -3.04 6.59 -2.74
N VAL A 57 -1.96 5.97 -2.25
CA VAL A 57 -1.22 4.93 -2.96
C VAL A 57 -1.64 3.57 -2.41
N LYS A 58 -2.14 2.69 -3.28
CA LYS A 58 -2.40 1.28 -2.96
C LYS A 58 -1.26 0.42 -3.50
N TYR A 59 -0.70 -0.44 -2.66
CA TYR A 59 0.37 -1.34 -3.06
C TYR A 59 0.02 -2.80 -2.68
N ALA A 60 -0.31 -3.58 -3.70
CA ALA A 60 -0.58 -5.01 -3.58
C ALA A 60 0.70 -5.84 -3.71
N GLY A 61 0.68 -7.04 -3.14
CA GLY A 61 1.79 -8.00 -3.24
C GLY A 61 2.80 -7.92 -2.10
N ALA A 62 2.72 -6.90 -1.25
CA ALA A 62 3.64 -6.64 -0.14
C ALA A 62 3.48 -7.54 1.10
N ARG A 63 2.56 -8.53 1.06
CA ARG A 63 2.17 -9.38 2.21
C ARG A 63 2.01 -8.62 3.55
N PRO A 64 0.98 -7.75 3.66
CA PRO A 64 0.62 -7.13 4.94
C PRO A 64 0.39 -8.16 6.05
N VAL A 65 0.56 -7.76 7.31
CA VAL A 65 0.43 -8.63 8.49
C VAL A 65 -0.93 -9.35 8.53
N GLU A 66 -2.00 -8.65 8.19
CA GLU A 66 -3.37 -9.19 8.24
C GLU A 66 -3.78 -9.97 6.98
N TYR A 67 -2.95 -9.99 5.93
CA TYR A 67 -3.29 -10.71 4.70
C TYR A 67 -2.85 -12.18 4.74
N GLN A 68 -3.80 -13.10 4.54
CA GLN A 68 -3.56 -14.54 4.54
C GLN A 68 -3.68 -15.20 3.15
N GLY A 69 -4.06 -14.44 2.12
CA GLY A 69 -4.23 -14.97 0.76
C GLY A 69 -2.96 -14.91 -0.09
N ASP A 70 -3.11 -15.25 -1.37
CA ASP A 70 -2.03 -15.21 -2.35
C ASP A 70 -1.72 -13.76 -2.79
N PRO A 71 -0.46 -13.27 -2.64
CA PRO A 71 -0.03 -11.98 -3.17
C PRO A 71 -0.36 -11.75 -4.65
N ALA A 72 -0.27 -12.79 -5.49
CA ALA A 72 -0.57 -12.70 -6.92
C ALA A 72 -2.05 -12.38 -7.15
N GLU A 73 -2.94 -12.97 -6.35
CA GLU A 73 -4.37 -12.68 -6.36
C GLU A 73 -4.65 -11.24 -5.90
N ALA A 74 -3.95 -10.73 -4.88
CA ALA A 74 -4.07 -9.33 -4.47
C ALA A 74 -3.66 -8.36 -5.60
N VAL A 75 -2.56 -8.65 -6.30
CA VAL A 75 -2.11 -7.87 -7.46
C VAL A 75 -3.11 -7.95 -8.60
N SER A 76 -3.65 -9.15 -8.89
CA SER A 76 -4.69 -9.35 -9.91
C SER A 76 -5.94 -8.53 -9.62
N ARG A 77 -6.44 -8.56 -8.38
CA ARG A 77 -7.59 -7.75 -7.95
C ARG A 77 -7.32 -6.25 -8.06
N LEU A 78 -6.14 -5.78 -7.65
CA LEU A 78 -5.80 -4.35 -7.75
C LEU A 78 -5.77 -3.89 -9.22
N LYS A 79 -5.21 -4.71 -10.12
CA LYS A 79 -5.23 -4.44 -11.57
C LYS A 79 -6.65 -4.42 -12.13
N ALA A 80 -7.48 -5.39 -11.74
CA ALA A 80 -8.88 -5.48 -12.17
C ALA A 80 -9.74 -4.30 -11.67
N ALA A 81 -9.35 -3.65 -10.57
CA ALA A 81 -10.05 -2.47 -10.05
C ALA A 81 -9.80 -1.19 -10.87
N ILE A 82 -8.71 -1.11 -11.64
CA ILE A 82 -8.36 0.10 -12.43
C ILE A 82 -9.50 0.56 -13.36
N PRO A 83 -10.04 -0.28 -14.28
CA PRO A 83 -11.12 0.16 -15.15
C PRO A 83 -12.39 0.54 -14.38
N ILE A 84 -12.64 -0.09 -13.23
CA ILE A 84 -13.79 0.24 -12.37
C ILE A 84 -13.66 1.66 -11.82
N TYR A 85 -12.45 2.12 -11.45
CA TYR A 85 -12.24 3.51 -11.03
C TYR A 85 -12.57 4.52 -12.14
N ASP A 86 -12.27 4.18 -13.40
CA ASP A 86 -12.61 5.02 -14.54
C ASP A 86 -14.12 5.03 -14.79
N GLU A 87 -14.78 3.88 -14.69
CA GLU A 87 -16.25 3.77 -14.85
C GLU A 87 -17.02 4.48 -13.73
N LEU A 88 -16.50 4.43 -12.49
CA LEU A 88 -17.10 5.09 -11.33
C LEU A 88 -16.78 6.59 -11.25
N LYS A 89 -15.98 7.11 -12.18
CA LYS A 89 -15.64 8.54 -12.23
C LYS A 89 -16.89 9.35 -12.52
N HIS A 90 -17.42 9.97 -11.47
CA HIS A 90 -18.50 10.94 -11.56
C HIS A 90 -17.92 12.35 -11.39
N THR A 91 -18.54 13.33 -12.04
CA THR A 91 -18.30 14.74 -11.74
C THR A 91 -18.76 14.97 -10.31
N VAL A 92 -17.79 15.14 -9.42
CA VAL A 92 -18.02 15.78 -8.13
C VAL A 92 -18.17 17.28 -8.36
#